data_AF-A0A9X3REM9-F1
#
_entry.id   AF-A0A9X3REM9-F1
#
_cell.length_a   1.000
_cell.length_b   1.000
_cell.length_c   1.000
_cell.angle_alpha   90.00
_cell.angle_beta   90.00
_cell.angle_gamma   90.00
#
_symmetry.space_group_name_H-M   'P 1'
#
loop_
_entity.id
_entity.type
_entity.pdbx_description
1 polymer ?
#
loop_
_entity_poly.entity_id
_entity_poly.type
_entity_poly.pdbx_seq_one_letter_code
_entity_poly.pdbx_strand_id
1 'polypeptide(L)'
;MQRMQACKEILAIWSKFDDKPMDTLMKVWWAKQVGGGSQRPVSLIKQHFEQYGVAGNCVDLSLWLIEEFRTAGIEAYGITDDINAERSHIAVIAIDSKGHRYLCDLGDQWIQPIAIDAELINHQGSV
;
A
#
# COMPACT_ATOMS: atom_id res chain seq x y z
N MET A 1 7.81 25.05 8.26
CA MET A 1 8.15 23.74 7.67
C MET A 1 6.98 23.33 6.79
N GLN A 2 7.04 23.64 5.49
CA GLN A 2 6.00 23.21 4.55
C GLN A 2 6.11 21.68 4.41
N ARG A 3 5.04 20.97 4.73
CA ARG A 3 5.01 19.51 4.78
C ARG A 3 5.10 18.99 3.33
N MET A 4 6.12 18.17 3.04
CA MET A 4 6.31 17.45 1.77
C MET A 4 5.19 16.43 1.60
N GLN A 5 4.00 16.89 1.22
CA GLN A 5 2.80 16.07 1.10
C GLN A 5 2.61 15.61 -0.33
N ALA A 6 2.33 14.32 -0.52
CA ALA A 6 1.85 13.81 -1.79
C ALA A 6 0.59 14.57 -2.25
N CYS A 7 0.26 14.45 -3.54
CA CYS A 7 -0.92 15.12 -4.06
C CYS A 7 -2.20 14.62 -3.37
N LYS A 8 -3.23 15.47 -3.34
CA LYS A 8 -4.45 15.24 -2.55
C LYS A 8 -5.18 13.96 -2.93
N GLU A 9 -5.17 13.58 -4.21
CA GLU A 9 -5.83 12.36 -4.68
C GLU A 9 -5.18 11.09 -4.13
N ILE A 10 -3.84 11.06 -4.08
CA ILE A 10 -3.09 9.95 -3.48
C ILE A 10 -3.31 9.90 -1.96
N LEU A 11 -3.25 11.05 -1.29
CA LEU A 11 -3.48 11.13 0.16
C LEU A 11 -4.91 10.72 0.56
N ALA A 12 -5.91 11.03 -0.26
CA ALA A 12 -7.29 10.66 0.00
C ALA A 12 -7.47 9.12 0.04
N ILE A 13 -6.77 8.38 -0.84
CA ILE A 13 -6.79 6.93 -0.81
C ILE A 13 -5.92 6.38 0.32
N TRP A 14 -4.73 6.95 0.51
CA TRP A 14 -3.82 6.55 1.58
C TRP A 14 -4.47 6.59 2.97
N SER A 15 -5.18 7.68 3.29
CA SER A 15 -5.83 7.87 4.60
C SER A 15 -6.91 6.82 4.91
N LYS A 16 -7.42 6.07 3.92
CA LYS A 16 -8.31 4.93 4.16
C LYS A 16 -7.61 3.80 4.94
N PHE A 17 -6.28 3.81 5.04
CA PHE A 17 -5.49 2.79 5.71
C PHE A 17 -4.98 3.22 7.09
N ASP A 18 -5.35 4.41 7.57
CA ASP A 18 -4.93 4.94 8.87
C ASP A 18 -5.35 4.05 10.06
N ASP A 19 -6.41 3.25 9.90
CA ASP A 19 -6.97 2.33 10.90
C ASP A 19 -6.72 0.84 10.58
N LYS A 20 -5.89 0.55 9.56
CA LYS A 20 -5.64 -0.82 9.06
C LYS A 20 -4.21 -1.24 9.36
N PRO A 21 -3.91 -1.69 10.60
CA PRO A 21 -2.55 -2.03 10.97
C PRO A 21 -2.04 -3.22 10.15
N MET A 22 -0.75 -3.19 9.81
CA MET A 22 -0.08 -4.36 9.28
C MET A 22 0.06 -5.45 10.35
N ASP A 23 -0.23 -6.69 9.97
CA ASP A 23 -0.07 -7.86 10.83
C ASP A 23 0.34 -9.12 10.04
N THR A 24 0.98 -10.07 10.71
CA THR A 24 1.29 -11.39 10.12
C THR A 24 0.44 -12.50 10.72
N LEU A 25 -0.31 -12.22 11.79
CA LEU A 25 -1.09 -13.21 12.53
C LEU A 25 -2.20 -13.78 11.66
N MET A 26 -2.92 -12.92 10.96
CA MET A 26 -4.01 -13.30 10.07
C MET A 26 -3.52 -14.22 8.94
N LYS A 27 -2.34 -13.93 8.37
CA LYS A 27 -1.73 -14.76 7.32
C LYS A 27 -1.36 -16.15 7.84
N VAL A 28 -0.76 -16.22 9.03
CA VAL A 28 -0.41 -17.50 9.67
C VAL A 28 -1.66 -18.32 10.00
N TRP A 29 -2.69 -17.69 10.54
CA TRP A 29 -3.95 -18.36 10.86
C TRP A 29 -4.68 -18.85 9.61
N TRP A 30 -4.76 -18.02 8.55
CA TRP A 30 -5.34 -18.39 7.26
C TRP A 30 -4.62 -19.59 6.64
N ALA A 31 -3.29 -19.65 6.76
CA ALA A 31 -2.50 -20.78 6.25
C ALA A 31 -2.77 -22.11 6.96
N LYS A 32 -3.47 -22.11 8.09
CA LYS A 32 -3.89 -23.32 8.82
C LYS A 32 -5.33 -23.73 8.56
N GLN A 33 -6.11 -22.92 7.82
CA GLN A 33 -7.51 -23.24 7.52
C GLN A 33 -7.65 -24.25 6.38
N VAL A 34 -8.73 -25.04 6.41
CA VAL A 34 -9.10 -25.92 5.29
C VAL A 34 -9.43 -25.07 4.06
N GLY A 35 -8.69 -25.25 2.96
CA GLY A 35 -8.83 -24.42 1.77
C GLY A 35 -8.11 -23.06 1.85
N GLY A 36 -7.36 -22.81 2.93
CA GLY A 36 -6.49 -21.65 3.09
C GLY A 36 -5.06 -21.86 2.58
N GLY A 37 -4.16 -20.93 2.90
CA GLY A 37 -2.72 -21.04 2.61
C GLY A 37 -2.23 -20.43 1.31
N SER A 38 -3.11 -20.09 0.38
CA SER A 38 -2.80 -19.20 -0.74
C SER A 38 -2.90 -17.72 -0.34
N GLN A 39 -2.34 -16.84 -1.17
CA GLN A 39 -2.55 -15.39 -1.05
C GLN A 39 -4.05 -15.09 -1.09
N ARG A 40 -4.53 -14.33 -0.10
CA ARG A 40 -5.96 -13.98 0.01
C ARG A 40 -6.33 -13.00 -1.11
N PRO A 41 -7.50 -13.16 -1.76
CA PRO A 41 -8.05 -12.12 -2.61
C PRO A 41 -8.47 -10.91 -1.77
N VAL A 42 -8.51 -9.71 -2.36
CA VAL A 42 -8.83 -8.46 -1.65
C VAL A 42 -10.21 -8.50 -0.98
N SER A 43 -11.20 -9.14 -1.60
CA SER A 43 -12.52 -9.32 -0.99
C SER A 43 -12.45 -10.06 0.36
N LEU A 44 -11.60 -11.09 0.45
CA LEU A 44 -11.41 -11.85 1.68
C LEU A 44 -10.57 -11.07 2.70
N ILE A 45 -9.61 -10.26 2.25
CA ILE A 45 -8.85 -9.34 3.12
C ILE A 45 -9.81 -8.35 3.80
N LYS A 46 -10.69 -7.71 3.02
CA LYS A 46 -11.73 -6.78 3.50
C LYS A 46 -12.67 -7.47 4.50
N GLN A 47 -13.17 -8.65 4.16
CA GLN A 47 -14.04 -9.44 5.06
C GLN A 47 -13.34 -9.78 6.38
N HIS A 48 -12.08 -10.20 6.35
CA HIS A 48 -11.33 -10.51 7.57
C HIS A 48 -11.06 -9.27 8.43
N PHE A 49 -10.79 -8.12 7.81
CA PHE A 49 -10.66 -6.87 8.54
C PHE A 49 -11.98 -6.48 9.23
N GLU A 50 -13.12 -6.59 8.55
CA GLU A 50 -14.44 -6.33 9.13
C GLU A 50 -14.76 -7.26 10.32
N GLN A 51 -14.38 -8.54 10.21
CA GLN A 51 -14.70 -9.54 11.23
C GLN A 51 -13.75 -9.51 12.43
N TYR A 52 -12.47 -9.21 12.21
CA TYR A 52 -11.40 -9.44 13.18
C TYR A 52 -10.54 -8.20 13.47
N GLY A 53 -10.70 -7.10 12.73
CA GLY A 53 -9.90 -5.88 12.89
C GLY A 53 -8.44 -6.00 12.44
N VAL A 54 -8.11 -7.04 11.68
CA VAL A 54 -6.74 -7.32 11.20
C VAL A 54 -6.70 -7.32 9.68
N ALA A 55 -5.84 -6.50 9.10
CA ALA A 55 -5.78 -6.31 7.66
C ALA A 55 -4.93 -7.42 7.03
N GLY A 56 -3.65 -7.48 7.36
CA GLY A 56 -2.70 -8.48 6.87
C GLY A 56 -1.29 -7.94 6.69
N ASN A 57 -0.46 -8.72 6.00
CA ASN A 57 0.95 -8.38 5.82
C ASN A 57 1.14 -7.37 4.66
N CYS A 58 2.38 -7.01 4.33
CA CYS A 58 2.70 -6.09 3.23
C CYS A 58 2.05 -6.47 1.88
N VAL A 59 1.93 -7.77 1.59
CA VAL A 59 1.28 -8.26 0.35
C VAL A 59 -0.21 -8.00 0.37
N ASP A 60 -0.88 -8.36 1.48
CA ASP A 60 -2.33 -8.14 1.63
C ASP A 60 -2.68 -6.65 1.54
N LEU A 61 -1.93 -5.80 2.25
CA LEU A 61 -2.13 -4.35 2.25
C LEU A 61 -1.83 -3.74 0.87
N SER A 62 -0.78 -4.17 0.18
CA SER A 62 -0.45 -3.67 -1.16
C SER A 62 -1.52 -4.02 -2.18
N LEU A 63 -2.03 -5.26 -2.16
CA LEU A 63 -3.12 -5.68 -3.05
C LEU A 63 -4.40 -4.88 -2.78
N TRP A 64 -4.73 -4.66 -1.51
CA TRP A 64 -5.87 -3.82 -1.15
C TRP A 64 -5.67 -2.37 -1.61
N LEU A 65 -4.50 -1.78 -1.37
CA LEU A 65 -4.20 -0.42 -1.78
C LEU A 65 -4.30 -0.22 -3.31
N ILE A 66 -3.76 -1.17 -4.09
CA ILE A 66 -3.88 -1.15 -5.55
C ILE A 66 -5.36 -1.20 -5.98
N GLU A 67 -6.20 -2.01 -5.32
CA GLU A 67 -7.63 -2.04 -5.62
C GLU A 67 -8.34 -0.73 -5.29
N GLU A 68 -7.99 -0.07 -4.18
CA GLU A 68 -8.56 1.22 -3.81
C GLU A 68 -8.14 2.32 -4.79
N PHE A 69 -6.88 2.34 -5.25
CA PHE A 69 -6.43 3.23 -6.31
C PHE A 69 -7.17 2.97 -7.63
N ARG A 70 -7.24 1.70 -8.05
CA ARG A 70 -7.94 1.30 -9.27
C ARG A 70 -9.41 1.71 -9.24
N THR A 71 -10.08 1.56 -8.09
CA THR A 71 -11.48 1.97 -7.90
C THR A 71 -11.65 3.49 -8.02
N ALA A 72 -10.62 4.25 -7.61
CA ALA A 72 -10.59 5.71 -7.76
C ALA A 72 -10.15 6.18 -9.16
N GLY A 73 -9.83 5.28 -10.09
CA GLY A 73 -9.32 5.63 -11.42
C GLY A 73 -7.86 6.08 -11.43
N ILE A 74 -7.11 5.78 -10.36
CA ILE A 74 -5.69 6.11 -10.21
C ILE A 74 -4.86 4.89 -10.64
N GLU A 75 -3.91 5.10 -11.55
CA GLU A 75 -2.99 4.04 -11.97
C GLU A 75 -2.03 3.70 -10.82
N ALA A 76 -1.91 2.41 -10.52
CA ALA A 76 -1.00 1.93 -9.49
C ALA A 76 -0.52 0.50 -9.77
N TYR A 77 0.70 0.19 -9.36
CA TYR A 77 1.30 -1.14 -9.51
C TYR A 77 2.24 -1.46 -8.35
N GLY A 78 2.37 -2.77 -8.05
CA GLY A 78 3.27 -3.26 -7.02
C GLY A 78 4.72 -3.26 -7.51
N ILE A 79 5.63 -2.95 -6.60
CA ILE A 79 7.08 -3.13 -6.76
C ILE A 79 7.59 -4.05 -5.66
N THR A 80 8.63 -4.81 -5.96
CA THR A 80 9.29 -5.72 -5.03
C THR A 80 10.78 -5.68 -5.28
N ASP A 81 11.57 -5.98 -4.24
CA ASP A 81 13.02 -5.96 -4.29
C ASP A 81 13.57 -7.18 -5.05
N ASP A 82 13.42 -8.36 -4.49
CA ASP A 82 13.84 -9.64 -5.06
C ASP A 82 12.77 -10.71 -4.81
N ILE A 83 12.16 -11.18 -5.89
CA ILE A 83 11.14 -12.23 -5.87
C ILE A 83 11.68 -13.54 -5.25
N ASN A 84 12.99 -13.75 -5.25
CA ASN A 84 13.64 -14.96 -4.72
C ASN A 84 14.16 -14.80 -3.28
N ALA A 85 14.10 -13.61 -2.70
CA ALA A 85 14.52 -13.41 -1.32
C ALA A 85 13.52 -14.06 -0.35
N GLU A 86 14.03 -14.71 0.70
CA GLU A 86 13.19 -15.31 1.77
C GLU A 86 12.27 -14.29 2.46
N ARG A 87 12.54 -12.99 2.30
CA ARG A 87 11.75 -11.87 2.82
C ARG A 87 11.53 -10.80 1.74
N SER A 88 10.84 -11.16 0.67
CA SER A 88 10.43 -10.17 -0.32
C SER A 88 9.45 -9.16 0.30
N HIS A 89 9.74 -7.88 0.11
CA HIS A 89 8.85 -6.79 0.50
C HIS A 89 8.08 -6.30 -0.74
N ILE A 90 6.85 -5.84 -0.53
CA ILE A 90 6.03 -5.25 -1.59
C ILE A 90 5.59 -3.87 -1.14
N ALA A 91 5.86 -2.89 -1.99
CA ALA A 91 5.33 -1.54 -1.92
C ALA A 91 4.53 -1.23 -3.19
N VAL A 92 3.87 -0.07 -3.24
CA VAL A 92 3.05 0.35 -4.37
C VAL A 92 3.59 1.64 -4.95
N ILE A 93 3.66 1.72 -6.28
CA ILE A 93 3.77 2.99 -6.99
C ILE A 93 2.38 3.42 -7.42
N ALA A 94 2.02 4.65 -7.10
CA ALA A 94 0.81 5.29 -7.62
C ALA A 94 1.17 6.48 -8.51
N ILE A 95 0.39 6.70 -9.56
CA ILE A 95 0.61 7.75 -10.56
C ILE A 95 -0.54 8.76 -10.48
N ASP A 96 -0.21 10.03 -10.26
CA ASP A 96 -1.21 11.10 -10.23
C ASP A 96 -1.70 11.50 -11.63
N SER A 97 -2.72 12.34 -11.68
CA SER A 97 -3.32 12.85 -12.93
C SER A 97 -2.36 13.61 -13.85
N LYS A 98 -1.17 14.02 -13.36
CA LYS A 98 -0.12 14.69 -14.13
C LYS A 98 1.00 13.74 -14.56
N GLY A 99 0.90 12.45 -14.22
CA GLY A 99 1.92 11.45 -14.52
C GLY A 99 3.03 11.36 -13.47
N HIS A 100 2.90 12.03 -12.32
CA HIS A 100 3.90 11.95 -11.27
C HIS A 100 3.76 10.68 -10.43
N ARG A 101 4.89 10.12 -10.02
CA ARG A 101 4.99 8.86 -9.29
C ARG A 101 5.24 9.08 -7.81
N TYR A 102 4.51 8.32 -7.00
CA TYR A 102 4.60 8.30 -5.55
C TYR A 102 4.82 6.88 -5.04
N LEU A 103 5.86 6.70 -4.22
CA LEU A 103 6.10 5.48 -3.47
C LEU A 103 5.15 5.44 -2.26
N CYS A 104 4.31 4.42 -2.21
CA CYS A 104 3.31 4.17 -1.17
C CYS A 104 3.63 2.84 -0.48
N ASP A 105 4.16 2.88 0.74
CA ASP A 105 4.58 1.68 1.47
C ASP A 105 3.78 1.50 2.77
N LEU A 106 2.73 0.69 2.72
CA LEU A 106 1.92 0.36 3.90
C LEU A 106 2.62 -0.60 4.87
N GLY A 107 3.82 -1.08 4.55
CA GLY A 107 4.69 -1.75 5.52
C GLY A 107 5.28 -0.81 6.57
N ASP A 108 5.38 0.48 6.23
CA ASP A 108 5.78 1.55 7.13
C ASP A 108 4.74 2.69 7.09
N GLN A 109 3.60 2.46 7.74
CA GLN A 109 2.44 3.37 7.75
C GLN A 109 2.72 4.72 8.42
N TRP A 110 3.89 4.91 9.03
CA TRP A 110 4.28 6.19 9.64
C TRP A 110 4.73 7.23 8.61
N ILE A 111 4.97 6.80 7.37
CA ILE A 111 5.46 7.63 6.28
C ILE A 111 4.35 7.83 5.25
N GLN A 112 4.04 9.08 4.93
CA GLN A 112 3.10 9.40 3.85
C GLN A 112 3.73 9.07 2.49
N PRO A 113 2.94 8.88 1.43
CA PRO A 113 3.47 8.63 0.10
C PRO A 113 4.55 9.63 -0.32
N ILE A 114 5.67 9.13 -0.84
CA ILE A 114 6.86 9.94 -1.17
C ILE A 114 6.92 10.13 -2.67
N ALA A 115 7.05 11.38 -3.14
CA ALA A 115 7.32 11.66 -4.55
C ALA A 115 8.71 11.12 -4.96
N ILE A 116 8.77 10.37 -6.07
CA ILE A 116 10.03 9.77 -6.55
C ILE A 116 10.54 10.33 -7.87
N ASP A 117 9.81 11.28 -8.48
CA ASP A 117 10.29 11.99 -9.67
C ASP A 117 11.22 13.14 -9.28
N ALA A 118 12.39 13.18 -9.91
CA ALA A 118 13.43 14.17 -9.62
C ALA A 118 12.94 15.62 -9.74
N GLU A 119 12.05 15.91 -10.70
CA GLU A 119 11.48 17.24 -10.91
C GLU A 119 10.64 17.71 -9.71
N LEU A 120 9.90 16.78 -9.09
CA LEU A 120 9.11 17.05 -7.90
C LEU A 120 10.00 17.16 -6.66
N ILE A 121 11.02 16.31 -6.54
CA ILE A 121 11.97 16.37 -5.43
C ILE A 121 12.73 17.71 -5.44
N ASN A 122 13.15 18.20 -6.61
CA ASN A 122 13.89 19.46 -6.75
C ASN A 122 13.00 20.69 -6.51
N HIS A 123 11.73 20.66 -6.93
CA HIS A 123 10.77 21.72 -6.57
C HIS A 123 10.36 21.67 -5.09
N GLN A 124 10.53 20.54 -4.41
CA GLN A 124 10.31 20.40 -2.98
C GLN A 124 11.52 20.80 -2.13
N GLY A 125 12.71 20.92 -2.72
CA GLY A 125 13.98 21.30 -2.06
C GLY A 125 14.51 22.70 -2.38
N SER A 126 13.85 23.46 -3.27
CA SER A 126 14.27 24.82 -3.62
C SER A 126 13.67 25.84 -2.65
N VAL A 127 14.44 26.21 -1.62
CA VAL A 127 14.24 27.37 -0.73
C VAL A 127 15.11 28.53 -1.15
#